data_AF-A0A1W1DSD4-F1
#
_entry.id   AF-A0A1W1DSD4-F1
#
_cell.length_a   1.000
_cell.length_b   1.000
_cell.length_c   1.000
_cell.angle_alpha   90.00
_cell.angle_beta   90.00
_cell.angle_gamma   90.00
#
_symmetry.space_group_name_H-M   'P 1'
#
loop_
_entity.id
_entity.type
_entity.pdbx_description
1 polymer ?
#
loop_
_entity_poly.entity_id
_entity_poly.type
_entity_poly.pdbx_seq_one_letter_code
_entity_poly.pdbx_strand_id
1 'polypeptide(L)' 'MIEDGVISAANNVNSPMLADLATQGRVYALQGDVDARGISSKVADNIKLVDYAGFVDLVVEHGTAVSWV' A
#
# COMPACT_ATOMS: atom_id res chain seq x y z
N MET A 1 2.28 -1.40 2.23
CA MET A 1 1.31 -2.07 3.12
C MET A 1 1.07 -3.47 2.58
N ILE A 2 1.25 -4.47 3.43
CA ILE A 2 1.07 -5.90 3.14
C ILE A 2 0.25 -6.51 4.28
N GLU A 3 -0.28 -7.72 4.07
CA GLU A 3 -1.12 -8.44 5.01
C GLU A 3 -2.23 -7.55 5.57
N ASP A 4 -2.50 -7.57 6.88
CA ASP A 4 -3.56 -6.75 7.49
C ASP A 4 -3.27 -5.24 7.43
N GLY A 5 -2.02 -4.86 7.17
CA GLY A 5 -1.65 -3.47 6.95
C GLY A 5 -2.39 -2.81 5.79
N VAL A 6 -2.88 -3.59 4.81
CA VAL A 6 -3.66 -3.01 3.68
C VAL A 6 -5.01 -2.46 4.10
N ILE A 7 -5.54 -2.81 5.28
CA ILE A 7 -6.80 -2.25 5.79
C ILE A 7 -6.69 -0.73 5.94
N SER A 8 -5.50 -0.22 6.31
CA SER A 8 -5.21 1.22 6.39
C SER A 8 -5.29 1.94 5.04
N ALA A 9 -5.24 1.20 3.92
CA ALA A 9 -5.41 1.76 2.58
C ALA A 9 -6.85 2.15 2.27
N ALA A 10 -7.84 1.60 3.00
CA ALA A 10 -9.23 1.98 2.82
C ALA A 10 -9.50 3.41 3.33
N ASN A 11 -10.50 4.08 2.77
CA ASN A 11 -10.91 5.41 3.22
C ASN A 11 -11.20 5.46 4.73
N ASN A 12 -10.42 6.25 5.47
CA ASN A 12 -10.48 6.45 6.91
C ASN A 12 -9.93 7.85 7.29
N VAL A 13 -9.85 8.14 8.59
CA VAL A 13 -9.40 9.45 9.11
C VAL A 13 -7.98 9.85 8.69
N ASN A 14 -7.10 8.88 8.41
CA ASN A 14 -5.72 9.08 7.99
C ASN A 14 -5.54 9.13 6.46
N SER A 15 -6.59 8.88 5.68
CA SER A 15 -6.50 8.83 4.21
C SER A 15 -5.94 10.11 3.58
N PRO A 16 -6.23 11.33 4.04
CA PRO A 16 -5.61 12.54 3.47
C PRO A 16 -4.07 12.55 3.58
N MET A 17 -3.54 12.14 4.73
CA MET A 17 -2.09 12.03 4.95
C MET A 17 -1.48 10.93 4.07
N LEU A 18 -2.13 9.77 3.97
CA LEU A 18 -1.66 8.67 3.14
C LEU A 18 -1.70 9.02 1.65
N ALA A 19 -2.75 9.72 1.20
CA ALA A 19 -2.87 10.18 -0.18
C ALA A 19 -1.76 11.18 -0.55
N ASP A 20 -1.45 12.15 0.32
CA ASP A 20 -0.34 13.08 0.11
C ASP A 20 1.02 12.36 -0.02
N LEU A 21 1.32 11.44 0.90
CA LEU A 21 2.53 10.62 0.83
C LEU A 21 2.56 9.71 -0.41
N ALA A 22 1.40 9.22 -0.85
CA ALA A 22 1.28 8.41 -2.06
C ALA A 22 1.62 9.22 -3.32
N THR A 23 1.22 10.50 -3.40
CA THR A 23 1.64 11.37 -4.52
C THR A 23 3.15 11.57 -4.60
N GLN A 24 3.86 11.40 -3.49
CA GLN A 24 5.32 11.47 -3.40
C GLN A 24 6.00 10.11 -3.67
N GLY A 25 5.23 9.09 -4.08
CA GLY A 25 5.75 7.74 -4.35
C GLY A 25 6.17 6.97 -3.11
N ARG A 26 5.61 7.29 -1.93
CA ARG A 26 6.02 6.68 -0.63
C ARG A 26 5.07 5.62 -0.09
N VAL A 27 3.87 5.51 -0.65
CA VAL A 27 2.82 4.61 -0.15
C VAL A 27 2.37 3.67 -1.25
N TYR A 28 2.46 2.38 -0.96
CA TYR A 28 2.05 1.28 -1.82
C TYR A 28 1.21 0.28 -1.02
N ALA A 29 0.28 -0.41 -1.67
CA ALA A 29 -0.45 -1.54 -1.10
C ALA A 29 -0.36 -2.77 -1.99
N LEU A 30 -0.21 -3.96 -1.39
CA LEU A 30 -0.18 -5.20 -2.15
C LEU A 30 -1.60 -5.56 -2.61
N GLN A 31 -1.81 -5.62 -3.93
CA GLN A 31 -3.10 -5.86 -4.57
C GLN A 31 -3.72 -7.19 -4.12
N GLY A 32 -2.92 -8.26 -4.06
CA GLY A 32 -3.41 -9.57 -3.63
C GLY A 32 -4.01 -9.56 -2.23
N ASP A 33 -3.42 -8.79 -1.30
CA ASP A 33 -3.93 -8.62 0.06
C ASP A 33 -5.18 -7.75 0.12
N VAL A 34 -5.24 -6.70 -0.71
CA VAL A 34 -6.41 -5.82 -0.87
C VAL A 34 -7.61 -6.62 -1.37
N ASP A 35 -7.40 -7.47 -2.38
CA ASP A 35 -8.44 -8.30 -2.96
C ASP A 35 -8.88 -9.40 -1.99
N ALA A 36 -7.94 -10.06 -1.31
CA ALA A 36 -8.24 -11.08 -0.31
C ALA A 36 -9.10 -10.55 0.85
N ARG A 37 -8.99 -9.25 1.17
CA ARG A 37 -9.80 -8.58 2.20
C ARG A 37 -11.07 -7.92 1.65
N GLY A 38 -11.29 -7.95 0.34
CA GLY A 38 -12.49 -7.40 -0.30
C GLY A 38 -12.61 -5.88 -0.17
N ILE A 39 -11.49 -5.16 -0.08
CA ILE A 39 -11.47 -3.70 0.10
C ILE A 39 -11.08 -2.91 -1.15
N SER A 40 -10.95 -3.56 -2.31
CA SER A 40 -10.48 -2.95 -3.56
C SER A 40 -11.29 -1.72 -3.96
N SER A 41 -12.61 -1.72 -3.75
CA SER A 41 -13.50 -0.58 -4.02
C SER A 41 -13.47 0.53 -2.96
N LYS A 42 -12.71 0.34 -1.87
CA LYS A 42 -12.64 1.27 -0.72
C LYS A 42 -11.28 1.93 -0.59
N VAL A 43 -10.30 1.58 -1.42
CA VAL A 43 -8.94 2.13 -1.38
C VAL A 43 -8.99 3.64 -1.58
N ALA A 44 -8.27 4.37 -0.73
CA ALA A 44 -8.17 5.81 -0.79
C ALA A 44 -7.39 6.27 -2.03
N ASP A 45 -7.66 7.49 -2.47
CA ASP A 45 -7.08 8.05 -3.69
C ASP A 45 -5.54 8.04 -3.66
N ASN A 46 -4.96 7.91 -4.85
CA ASN A 46 -3.52 7.97 -5.12
C ASN A 46 -2.67 6.84 -4.50
N ILE A 47 -3.22 5.96 -3.66
CA ILE A 47 -2.48 4.78 -3.17
C ILE A 47 -2.20 3.86 -4.35
N LYS A 48 -0.91 3.65 -4.64
CA LYS A 48 -0.49 2.78 -5.74
C LYS A 48 -0.59 1.32 -5.31
N LEU A 49 -1.41 0.57 -6.04
CA LEU A 49 -1.50 -0.88 -5.88
C LEU A 49 -0.40 -1.56 -6.70
N VAL A 50 0.29 -2.51 -6.07
CA VAL A 50 1.35 -3.31 -6.70
C VAL A 50 1.04 -4.79 -6.51
N ASP A 51 1.47 -5.62 -7.44
CA ASP A 51 1.47 -7.07 -7.28
C ASP A 51 2.77 -7.53 -6.59
N TYR A 52 2.96 -8.84 -6.49
CA TYR A 52 4.18 -9.41 -5.89
C TYR A 52 5.44 -9.04 -6.66
N ALA A 53 5.40 -8.94 -7.99
CA ALA A 53 6.55 -8.54 -8.78
C ALA A 53 6.93 -7.09 -8.47
N GLY A 54 5.95 -6.17 -8.46
CA GLY A 54 6.17 -4.78 -8.07
C GLY A 54 6.64 -4.63 -6.62
N PHE A 55 6.25 -5.50 -5.70
CA PHE A 55 6.80 -5.52 -4.35
C PHE A 55 8.29 -5.92 -4.34
N VAL A 56 8.69 -6.93 -5.12
CA VAL A 56 10.11 -7.30 -5.28
C VAL A 56 10.90 -6.14 -5.88
N ASP A 57 10.37 -5.46 -6.90
CA ASP A 57 11.01 -4.29 -7.50
C ASP A 57 11.25 -3.18 -6.47
N LEU A 58 10.26 -2.88 -5.60
CA LEU A 58 10.40 -1.88 -4.54
C LEU A 58 11.51 -2.23 -3.53
N VAL A 59 11.64 -3.52 -3.18
CA VAL A 59 12.72 -3.98 -2.28
C VAL A 59 14.08 -3.82 -2.94
N VAL A 60 14.20 -4.16 -4.24
CA VAL A 60 15.44 -3.99 -5.00
C VAL A 60 15.80 -2.51 -5.14
N GLU A 61 14.83 -1.64 -5.42
CA GLU A 61 15.03 -0.20 -5.62
C GLU A 61 15.48 0.53 -4.35
N HIS A 62 14.87 0.23 -3.20
CA HIS A 62 15.10 0.96 -1.96
C HIS A 62 16.09 0.29 -1.00
N GLY A 63 16.55 -0.93 -1.31
CA GLY A 63 17.60 -1.63 -0.55
C GLY A 63 17.07 -2.26 0.74
N THR A 64 17.51 -1.75 1.91
CA THR A 64 17.20 -2.37 3.21
C THR A 64 15.73 -2.18 3.60
N ALA A 65 14.97 -3.27 3.63
CA ALA A 65 13.62 -3.27 4.15
C ALA A 65 13.60 -3.18 5.69
N VAL A 66 12.78 -2.27 6.21
CA VAL A 66 12.40 -2.24 7.64
C VAL A 66 11.00 -2.81 7.76
N SER A 67 10.88 -3.96 8.44
CA SER A 67 9.59 -4.60 8.67
C SER A 67 9.00 -4.13 10.01
N TRP A 68 7.70 -3.83 10.00
CA TRP A 68 6.90 -3.51 11.18
C TRP A 68 5.95 -4.68 11.39
N VAL A 69 6.24 -5.52 12.39
CA VAL A 69 5.50 -6.75 12.73
C VAL A 69 4.59 -6.57 13.93
#